data_AF-A0A7V8E742-F1
#
_entry.id   AF-A0A7V8E742-F1
#
_cell.length_a   1.000
_cell.length_b   1.000
_cell.length_c   1.000
_cell.angle_alpha   90.00
_cell.angle_beta   90.00
_cell.angle_gamma   90.00
#
_symmetry.space_group_name_H-M   'P 1'
#
loop_
_entity.id
_entity.type
_entity.pdbx_description
1 polymer ?
#
loop_
_entity_poly.entity_id
_entity_poly.type
_entity_poly.pdbx_seq_one_letter_code
_entity_poly.pdbx_strand_id
1 'polypeptide(L)'
;MSLLTPAFLALGALAIPLILLYILKLRRKDVTISSTLLWQKAVRDLQANAPFQRLRANLLLFLQLLLLALLVLALARPARMRASSPGRVVVLVVDTSASMGAKDGSTTRLDLARKEAERVLSSMGDSDEAMVVEAGHTARVACGMTRDRAAVERTLDALTVHDTETSLEEALRLAAAAVEKRDGAAVILLSDGAGAKVPSHPVLEKGLTWVKTGEAANNVGITAFRAETVAEPDGRVRSKSEGGRTLYAYSVFAGISNFSATRKKIYASLKIDGQAVAARSIELDPGETGGASFSAMLPGEAACEVALDEPDALAADDRAWTRLPSPGQVAIQLAGENRFLRAFLETRPRVVFVTEKPDLWICEGPALDAPPDAHAVWFRPDKAVAGIVPGEETERLRVLSWDETNPLLRFARFTDVHVGRAARLTPPPEGTILVQGSAGPMIVSTTERGRLRIAIGFRPGESDWPLRPSFPIFFSNLVRAVADARAAEVPPQVTAGRAARFVVPGLTEATVTGADGVKTQLSASAAGDFVWAGSDHAGLGRFESAAGARDFGVNLLSETESNLTPPETLGTGKSKVQASPNAGRENRDLWPWLACAALGLFIVEWACFHRRIA
;
A
#
# COMPACT_ATOMS: atom_id res chain seq x y z
N MET A 1 4.04 34.92 33.58
CA MET A 1 3.04 34.43 34.56
C MET A 1 1.69 34.92 34.10
N SER A 2 0.69 34.05 34.00
CA SER A 2 -0.69 34.43 33.71
C SER A 2 -1.58 34.17 34.93
N LEU A 3 -2.65 34.95 35.09
CA LEU A 3 -3.70 34.72 36.08
C LEU A 3 -4.83 33.98 35.38
N LEU A 4 -5.18 32.78 35.86
CA LEU A 4 -6.25 31.99 35.24
C LEU A 4 -7.64 32.54 35.54
N THR A 5 -7.79 33.25 36.66
CA THR A 5 -9.07 33.75 37.14
C THR A 5 -8.94 35.19 37.69
N PRO A 6 -8.65 36.18 36.81
CA PRO A 6 -8.33 37.55 37.23
C PRO A 6 -9.48 38.27 37.94
N ALA A 7 -10.73 37.85 37.72
CA ALA A 7 -11.92 38.43 38.35
C ALA A 7 -11.88 38.38 39.88
N PHE A 8 -11.22 37.38 40.48
CA PHE A 8 -11.15 37.25 41.95
C PHE A 8 -10.26 38.32 42.60
N LEU A 9 -9.44 39.05 41.84
CA LEU A 9 -8.72 40.22 42.37
C LEU A 9 -9.67 41.29 42.92
N ALA A 10 -10.91 41.36 42.42
CA ALA A 10 -11.93 42.29 42.93
C ALA A 10 -12.27 42.05 44.41
N LEU A 11 -12.07 40.83 44.93
CA LEU A 11 -12.25 40.51 46.35
C LEU A 11 -11.23 41.24 47.24
N GLY A 12 -10.13 41.78 46.68
CA GLY A 12 -9.23 42.67 47.41
C GLY A 12 -9.94 43.91 47.99
N ALA A 13 -11.09 44.31 47.43
CA ALA A 13 -11.91 45.39 47.96
C ALA A 13 -12.42 45.14 49.39
N LEU A 14 -12.44 43.88 49.87
CA LEU A 14 -12.74 43.52 51.27
C LEU A 14 -11.74 44.11 52.28
N ALA A 15 -10.57 44.57 51.83
CA ALA A 15 -9.65 45.31 52.69
C ALA A 15 -10.24 46.63 53.21
N ILE A 16 -11.11 47.29 52.42
CA ILE A 16 -11.72 48.59 52.76
C ILE A 16 -12.65 48.46 53.98
N PRO A 17 -13.68 47.59 54.00
CA PRO A 17 -14.52 47.42 55.18
C PRO A 17 -13.74 46.87 56.37
N LEU A 18 -12.70 46.04 56.17
CA LEU A 18 -11.86 45.53 57.24
C LEU A 18 -11.11 46.66 57.96
N ILE A 19 -10.48 47.57 57.20
CA ILE A 19 -9.80 48.76 57.74
C ILE A 19 -10.82 49.69 58.41
N LEU A 20 -11.99 49.87 57.80
CA LEU A 20 -13.05 50.74 58.33
C LEU A 20 -13.59 50.22 59.68
N LEU A 21 -13.90 48.93 59.77
CA LEU A 21 -14.32 48.27 61.02
C LEU A 21 -13.24 48.38 62.10
N TYR A 22 -11.97 48.28 61.72
CA TYR A 22 -10.87 48.45 62.64
C TYR A 22 -10.80 49.88 63.20
N ILE A 23 -10.94 50.91 62.36
CA ILE A 23 -10.94 52.33 62.79
C ILE A 23 -12.18 52.64 63.65
N LEU A 24 -13.34 52.06 63.32
CA LEU A 24 -14.60 52.28 64.05
C LEU A 24 -14.65 51.57 65.41
N LYS A 25 -13.75 50.61 65.68
CA LYS A 25 -13.69 49.88 66.95
C LYS A 25 -13.10 50.75 68.07
N LEU A 26 -13.92 51.67 68.60
CA LEU A 26 -13.59 52.46 69.78
C LEU A 26 -13.56 51.57 71.02
N ARG A 27 -12.36 51.21 71.49
CA ARG A 27 -12.19 50.67 72.84
C ARG A 27 -12.29 51.81 73.85
N ARG A 28 -13.42 51.91 74.56
CA ARG A 28 -13.55 52.75 75.75
C ARG A 28 -12.97 51.98 76.94
N LYS A 29 -11.99 52.56 77.62
CA LYS A 29 -11.53 52.08 78.93
C LYS A 29 -12.23 52.96 79.96
N ASP A 30 -13.08 52.35 80.77
CA ASP A 30 -13.69 53.06 81.89
C ASP A 30 -12.63 53.22 82.99
N VAL A 31 -12.27 54.48 83.24
CA VAL A 31 -11.32 54.85 84.30
C VAL A 31 -12.08 55.71 85.28
N THR A 32 -12.15 55.26 86.53
CA THR A 32 -12.74 56.05 87.62
C THR A 32 -11.75 57.13 88.06
N ILE A 33 -12.20 58.37 88.04
CA ILE A 33 -11.42 59.56 88.41
C ILE A 33 -12.21 60.36 89.44
N SER A 34 -11.52 60.91 90.44
CA SER A 34 -12.15 61.51 91.62
C SER A 34 -12.76 62.90 91.39
N SER A 35 -12.59 63.53 90.22
CA SER A 35 -13.23 64.81 89.87
C SER A 35 -13.34 64.99 88.34
N THR A 36 -14.52 65.38 87.85
CA THR A 36 -14.82 65.62 86.42
C THR A 36 -14.50 67.03 85.95
N LEU A 37 -14.19 67.95 86.87
CA LEU A 37 -14.02 69.39 86.60
C LEU A 37 -12.81 69.72 85.71
N LEU A 38 -11.73 68.93 85.79
CA LEU A 38 -10.50 69.13 85.01
C LEU A 38 -10.56 68.55 83.58
N TRP A 39 -11.51 67.66 83.28
CA TRP A 39 -11.58 66.98 81.97
C TRP A 39 -12.41 67.72 80.93
N GLN A 40 -13.31 68.64 81.32
CA GLN A 40 -14.05 69.46 80.36
C GLN A 40 -13.15 70.39 79.52
N LYS A 41 -11.95 70.73 80.00
CA LYS A 41 -10.96 71.53 79.27
C LYS A 41 -9.97 70.70 78.42
N ALA A 42 -9.79 69.41 78.72
CA ALA A 42 -8.89 68.51 77.99
C ALA A 42 -9.55 67.78 76.80
N VAL A 43 -10.88 67.82 76.67
CA VAL A 43 -11.62 67.15 75.58
C VAL A 43 -11.49 67.87 74.22
N ARG A 44 -10.94 69.09 74.17
CA ARG A 44 -10.75 69.83 72.90
C ARG A 44 -9.44 69.53 72.17
N ASP A 45 -8.41 68.99 72.83
CA ASP A 45 -7.12 68.67 72.19
C ASP A 45 -7.03 67.26 71.61
N LEU A 46 -8.03 66.41 71.83
CA LEU A 46 -8.06 65.04 71.27
C LEU A 46 -8.63 64.95 69.85
N GLN A 47 -9.08 66.06 69.24
CA GLN A 47 -9.80 66.05 67.97
C GLN A 47 -8.96 66.28 66.70
N ALA A 48 -7.63 66.44 66.79
CA ALA A 48 -6.87 66.81 65.60
C ALA A 48 -6.01 65.71 64.93
N ASN A 49 -5.80 64.51 65.50
CA ASN A 49 -4.91 63.51 64.86
C ASN A 49 -5.22 62.02 65.16
N ALA A 50 -6.45 61.65 65.49
CA ALA A 50 -6.76 60.31 66.02
C ALA A 50 -6.92 59.14 65.02
N PRO A 51 -7.37 59.30 63.75
CA PRO A 51 -7.69 58.13 62.93
C PRO A 51 -6.46 57.47 62.28
N PHE A 52 -5.47 58.24 61.83
CA PHE A 52 -4.35 57.71 61.01
C PHE A 52 -3.08 57.36 61.79
N GLN A 53 -2.85 57.90 62.98
CA GLN A 53 -1.65 57.56 63.77
C GLN A 53 -1.70 56.14 64.36
N ARG A 54 -2.90 55.62 64.66
CA ARG A 54 -3.09 54.27 65.25
C ARG A 54 -2.92 53.13 64.25
N LEU A 55 -3.02 53.40 62.95
CA LEU A 55 -2.80 52.40 61.91
C LEU A 55 -1.32 51.92 61.86
N ARG A 56 -0.39 52.74 62.38
CA ARG A 56 1.05 52.45 62.34
C ARG A 56 1.53 51.41 63.37
N ALA A 57 0.73 51.05 64.38
CA ALA A 57 1.22 50.28 65.52
C ALA A 57 0.45 48.97 65.80
N ASN A 58 -0.28 48.41 64.83
CA ASN A 58 -0.99 47.14 65.02
C ASN A 58 -0.55 46.09 64.02
N LEU A 59 0.39 45.25 64.48
CA LEU A 59 0.89 44.09 63.75
C LEU A 59 -0.25 43.16 63.30
N LEU A 60 -1.31 43.06 64.10
CA LEU A 60 -2.48 42.22 63.81
C LEU A 60 -3.24 42.65 62.55
N LEU A 61 -3.41 43.96 62.33
CA LEU A 61 -4.10 44.48 61.14
C LEU A 61 -3.29 44.18 59.86
N PHE A 62 -1.97 44.36 59.92
CA PHE A 62 -1.09 44.02 58.79
C PHE A 62 -1.11 42.53 58.48
N LEU A 63 -1.17 41.69 59.50
CA LEU A 63 -1.25 40.24 59.33
C LEU A 63 -2.57 39.81 58.70
N GLN A 64 -3.70 40.42 59.08
CA GLN A 64 -5.01 40.20 58.47
C GLN A 64 -5.07 40.67 57.01
N LEU A 65 -4.48 41.82 56.70
CA LEU A 65 -4.39 42.31 55.32
C LEU A 65 -3.50 41.43 54.46
N LEU A 66 -2.38 40.93 55.00
CA LEU A 66 -1.51 39.99 54.31
C LEU A 66 -2.17 38.63 54.09
N LEU A 67 -2.95 38.15 55.07
CA LEU A 67 -3.76 36.94 54.94
C LEU A 67 -4.78 37.08 53.80
N LEU A 68 -5.52 38.19 53.80
CA LEU A 68 -6.50 38.50 52.75
C LEU A 68 -5.81 38.57 51.38
N ALA A 69 -4.65 39.23 51.28
CA ALA A 69 -3.89 39.32 50.03
C ALA A 69 -3.47 37.93 49.53
N LEU A 70 -2.96 37.06 50.40
CA LEU A 70 -2.57 35.68 50.04
C LEU A 70 -3.77 34.85 49.57
N LEU A 71 -4.93 34.97 50.22
CA LEU A 71 -6.15 34.27 49.83
C LEU A 71 -6.69 34.76 48.48
N VAL A 72 -6.71 36.07 48.26
CA VAL A 72 -7.11 36.68 46.99
C VAL A 72 -6.15 36.25 45.86
N LEU A 73 -4.85 36.21 46.12
CA LEU A 73 -3.85 35.71 45.17
C LEU A 73 -4.00 34.20 44.92
N ALA A 74 -4.30 33.39 45.93
CA ALA A 74 -4.59 31.96 45.74
C ALA A 74 -5.81 31.76 44.83
N LEU A 75 -6.88 32.53 45.06
CA LEU A 75 -8.10 32.50 44.24
C LEU A 75 -7.89 33.03 42.82
N ALA A 76 -6.97 33.99 42.63
CA ALA A 76 -6.60 34.51 41.31
C ALA A 76 -5.72 33.56 40.49
N ARG A 77 -5.26 32.45 41.10
CA ARG A 77 -4.50 31.35 40.49
C ARG A 77 -3.34 31.82 39.58
N PRO A 78 -2.25 32.37 40.15
CA PRO A 78 -1.06 32.70 39.37
C PRO A 78 -0.36 31.42 38.89
N ALA A 79 -0.09 31.34 37.59
CA ALA A 79 0.62 30.23 36.96
C ALA A 79 2.05 30.63 36.51
N ARG A 80 3.03 29.75 36.76
CA ARG A 80 4.40 29.86 36.22
C ARG A 80 4.56 28.94 35.01
N MET A 81 5.14 29.46 33.93
CA MET A 81 5.58 28.64 32.80
C MET A 81 6.90 27.96 33.18
N ARG A 82 6.96 26.62 33.13
CA ARG A 82 8.21 25.87 33.25
C ARG A 82 8.29 24.88 32.09
N ALA A 83 9.38 24.94 31.35
CA ALA A 83 9.75 23.96 30.33
C ALA A 83 10.34 22.73 31.02
N SER A 84 9.49 21.76 31.35
CA SER A 84 9.90 20.38 31.62
C SER A 84 8.67 19.52 31.40
N SER A 85 8.31 19.36 30.13
CA SER A 85 7.41 18.28 29.72
C SER A 85 8.18 16.97 29.92
N PRO A 86 7.55 15.86 30.38
CA PRO A 86 8.05 14.56 29.96
C PRO A 86 8.21 14.59 28.42
N GLY A 87 9.34 14.09 27.93
CA GLY A 87 9.66 14.11 26.50
C GLY A 87 8.50 13.57 25.68
N ARG A 88 8.00 14.37 24.75
CA ARG A 88 6.89 13.97 23.87
C ARG A 88 7.40 12.93 22.88
N VAL A 89 6.52 12.04 22.47
CA VAL A 89 6.80 11.03 21.45
C VAL A 89 6.00 11.37 20.21
N VAL A 90 6.69 11.57 19.09
CA VAL A 90 6.07 11.93 17.81
C VAL A 90 6.39 10.85 16.79
N VAL A 91 5.36 10.23 16.21
CA VAL A 91 5.53 9.32 15.08
C VAL A 91 5.08 10.02 13.82
N LEU A 92 6.01 10.25 12.89
CA LEU A 92 5.76 10.81 11.58
C LEU A 92 5.47 9.66 10.62
N VAL A 93 4.24 9.57 10.13
CA VAL A 93 3.86 8.65 9.05
C VAL A 93 3.90 9.44 7.75
N VAL A 94 4.84 9.13 6.87
CA VAL A 94 5.06 9.84 5.60
C VAL A 94 4.63 8.94 4.47
N ASP A 95 3.68 9.41 3.67
CA ASP A 95 3.24 8.76 2.45
C ASP A 95 4.27 8.97 1.33
N THR A 96 4.56 7.90 0.60
CA THR A 96 5.55 7.86 -0.49
C THR A 96 4.97 7.23 -1.76
N SER A 97 3.65 7.07 -1.82
CA SER A 97 2.94 6.52 -2.97
C SER A 97 3.05 7.38 -4.22
N ALA A 98 2.56 6.87 -5.35
CA ALA A 98 2.68 7.52 -6.64
C ALA A 98 2.06 8.92 -6.63
N SER A 99 0.89 9.10 -6.00
CA SER A 99 0.22 10.40 -5.91
C SER A 99 1.07 11.46 -5.20
N MET A 100 2.00 11.06 -4.32
CA MET A 100 2.93 11.97 -3.65
C MET A 100 4.00 12.55 -4.58
N GLY A 101 4.19 11.94 -5.75
CA GLY A 101 4.99 12.46 -6.86
C GLY A 101 4.32 13.55 -7.67
N ALA A 102 3.02 13.79 -7.45
CA ALA A 102 2.29 14.82 -8.18
C ALA A 102 2.91 16.20 -7.95
N LYS A 103 3.01 16.98 -9.03
CA LYS A 103 3.49 18.36 -8.96
C LYS A 103 2.40 19.29 -8.44
N ASP A 104 2.72 19.99 -7.36
CA ASP A 104 1.94 21.11 -6.83
C ASP A 104 2.76 22.40 -6.97
N GLY A 105 2.48 23.15 -8.03
CA GLY A 105 3.31 24.28 -8.46
C GLY A 105 4.68 23.83 -8.97
N SER A 106 5.73 24.10 -8.18
CA SER A 106 7.13 23.79 -8.55
C SER A 106 7.75 22.63 -7.75
N THR A 107 7.00 22.09 -6.79
CA THR A 107 7.46 21.04 -5.87
C THR A 107 6.53 19.83 -5.94
N THR A 108 6.99 18.67 -5.47
CA THR A 108 6.14 17.49 -5.33
C THR A 108 5.34 17.54 -4.02
N ARG A 109 4.27 16.75 -3.91
CA ARG A 109 3.55 16.61 -2.64
C ARG A 109 4.43 16.00 -1.54
N LEU A 110 5.37 15.12 -1.88
CA LEU A 110 6.37 14.61 -0.94
C LEU A 110 7.28 15.73 -0.41
N ASP A 111 7.68 16.69 -1.24
CA ASP A 111 8.46 17.85 -0.78
C ASP A 111 7.67 18.73 0.19
N LEU A 112 6.36 18.88 -0.04
CA LEU A 112 5.47 19.57 0.89
C LEU A 112 5.37 18.79 2.22
N ALA A 113 5.19 17.48 2.16
CA ALA A 113 5.19 16.60 3.33
C ALA A 113 6.49 16.73 4.15
N ARG A 114 7.64 16.78 3.48
CA ARG A 114 8.95 16.96 4.11
C ARG A 114 9.05 18.29 4.84
N LYS A 115 8.65 19.40 4.21
CA LYS A 115 8.64 20.74 4.84
C LYS A 115 7.72 20.80 6.06
N GLU A 116 6.56 20.15 5.99
CA GLU A 116 5.64 20.05 7.11
C GLU A 116 6.25 19.23 8.26
N ALA A 117 6.90 18.10 7.95
CA ALA A 117 7.63 17.28 8.92
C ALA A 117 8.77 18.07 9.59
N GLU A 118 9.57 18.81 8.82
CA GLU A 118 10.62 19.68 9.34
C GLU A 118 10.06 20.75 10.29
N ARG A 119 8.89 21.32 9.99
CA ARG A 119 8.24 22.28 10.90
C ARG A 119 7.86 21.60 12.22
N VAL A 120 7.33 20.38 12.17
CA VAL A 120 7.04 19.59 13.38
C VAL A 120 8.32 19.36 14.18
N LEU A 121 9.39 18.88 13.54
CA LEU A 121 10.70 18.66 14.18
C LEU A 121 11.28 19.95 14.77
N SER A 122 11.05 21.10 14.11
CA SER A 122 11.48 22.42 14.60
C SER A 122 10.79 22.85 15.90
N SER A 123 9.60 22.31 16.17
CA SER A 123 8.82 22.62 17.37
C SER A 123 9.10 21.70 18.56
N MET A 124 9.89 20.63 18.36
CA MET A 124 10.22 19.65 19.38
C MET A 124 11.29 20.19 20.36
N GLY A 125 11.16 19.84 21.64
CA GLY A 125 12.16 20.13 22.66
C GLY A 125 13.25 19.05 22.74
N ASP A 126 14.35 19.35 23.43
CA ASP A 126 15.54 18.48 23.53
C ASP A 126 15.27 17.09 24.15
N SER A 127 14.17 16.94 24.89
CA SER A 127 13.75 15.69 25.51
C SER A 127 12.84 14.83 24.64
N ASP A 128 12.36 15.36 23.52
CA ASP A 128 11.35 14.71 22.69
C ASP A 128 11.98 13.65 21.77
N GLU A 129 11.21 12.60 21.48
CA GLU A 129 11.61 11.48 20.62
C GLU A 129 10.74 11.47 19.36
N ALA A 130 11.38 11.23 18.21
CA ALA A 130 10.72 11.09 16.93
C ALA A 130 11.00 9.72 16.31
N MET A 131 10.02 9.22 15.56
CA MET A 131 10.11 8.01 14.73
C MET A 131 9.52 8.33 13.35
N VAL A 132 10.10 7.77 12.29
CA VAL A 132 9.59 7.92 10.92
C VAL A 132 9.14 6.57 10.40
N VAL A 133 7.88 6.52 9.97
CA VAL A 133 7.26 5.39 9.29
C VAL A 133 6.97 5.81 7.86
N GLU A 134 7.51 5.08 6.90
CA GLU A 134 7.24 5.28 5.48
C GLU A 134 6.06 4.40 5.06
N ALA A 135 5.10 5.01 4.37
CA ALA A 135 3.97 4.35 3.74
C ALA A 135 4.19 4.34 2.21
N GLY A 136 4.94 3.36 1.72
CA GLY A 136 4.98 3.01 0.30
C GLY A 136 4.03 1.84 0.03
N HIS A 137 4.38 0.95 -0.91
CA HIS A 137 3.64 -0.30 -1.12
C HIS A 137 3.59 -1.20 0.14
N THR A 138 4.68 -1.20 0.92
CA THR A 138 4.75 -1.84 2.23
C THR A 138 5.14 -0.81 3.28
N ALA A 139 4.54 -0.88 4.46
CA ALA A 139 4.92 0.02 5.54
C ALA A 139 6.26 -0.40 6.17
N ARG A 140 7.17 0.56 6.39
CA ARG A 140 8.45 0.30 7.07
C ARG A 140 8.83 1.40 8.05
N VAL A 141 9.55 1.01 9.11
CA VAL A 141 10.19 1.98 10.02
C VAL A 141 11.47 2.49 9.34
N ALA A 142 11.40 3.67 8.73
CA ALA A 142 12.55 4.29 8.09
C ALA A 142 13.54 4.83 9.13
N CYS A 143 13.04 5.39 10.23
CA CYS A 143 13.86 5.82 11.38
C CYS A 143 13.23 5.31 12.67
N GLY A 144 13.99 4.53 13.44
CA GLY A 144 13.57 4.11 14.78
C GLY A 144 13.46 5.29 15.75
N MET A 145 12.80 5.06 16.89
CA MET A 145 12.59 6.09 17.91
C MET A 145 13.92 6.70 18.39
N THR A 146 14.11 8.01 18.21
CA THR A 146 15.37 8.70 18.54
C THR A 146 15.15 10.15 18.97
N ARG A 147 16.10 10.68 19.73
CA ARG A 147 16.23 12.12 20.05
C ARG A 147 17.19 12.84 19.11
N ASP A 148 17.95 12.08 18.31
CA ASP A 148 18.85 12.65 17.31
C ASP A 148 18.02 13.20 16.15
N ARG A 149 17.69 14.48 16.25
CA ARG A 149 16.95 15.20 15.21
C ARG A 149 17.64 15.14 13.85
N ALA A 150 18.98 15.20 13.81
CA ALA A 150 19.71 15.15 12.56
C ALA A 150 19.60 13.78 11.89
N ALA A 151 19.42 12.70 12.65
CA ALA A 151 19.14 11.38 12.08
C ALA A 151 17.75 11.30 11.44
N VAL A 152 16.75 11.94 12.07
CA VAL A 152 15.38 12.02 11.54
C VAL A 152 15.34 12.86 10.26
N GLU A 153 15.96 14.04 10.27
CA GLU A 153 16.06 14.94 9.10
C GLU A 153 16.75 14.23 7.92
N ARG A 154 17.90 13.56 8.15
CA ARG A 154 18.56 12.75 7.11
C ARG A 154 17.68 11.63 6.55
N THR A 155 16.83 11.03 7.39
CA THR A 155 15.90 9.99 6.94
C THR A 155 14.80 10.58 6.06
N LEU A 156 14.20 11.69 6.48
CA LEU A 156 13.19 12.41 5.70
C LEU A 156 13.75 12.86 4.34
N ASP A 157 15.03 13.27 4.31
CA ASP A 157 15.71 13.66 3.09
C ASP A 157 15.94 12.51 2.10
N ALA A 158 16.15 11.31 2.64
CA ALA A 158 16.37 10.09 1.86
C ALA A 158 15.07 9.45 1.34
N LEU A 159 13.89 9.88 1.81
CA LEU A 159 12.61 9.39 1.29
C LEU A 159 12.43 9.83 -0.16
N THR A 160 12.08 8.87 -1.01
CA THR A 160 11.78 9.05 -2.43
C THR A 160 10.33 8.67 -2.71
N VAL A 161 9.79 9.20 -3.81
CA VAL A 161 8.48 8.78 -4.32
C VAL A 161 8.62 7.43 -5.00
N HIS A 162 7.65 6.56 -4.77
CA HIS A 162 7.51 5.27 -5.41
C HIS A 162 6.27 5.28 -6.32
N ASP A 163 6.35 4.69 -7.50
CA ASP A 163 5.26 4.56 -8.47
C ASP A 163 4.29 3.44 -8.07
N THR A 164 3.94 3.36 -6.78
CA THR A 164 3.14 2.27 -6.19
C THR A 164 1.89 2.81 -5.49
N GLU A 165 0.94 1.92 -5.22
CA GLU A 165 -0.17 2.21 -4.30
C GLU A 165 0.34 2.41 -2.86
N THR A 166 -0.38 3.20 -2.07
CA THR A 166 -0.07 3.42 -0.66
C THR A 166 -0.49 2.28 0.28
N SER A 167 0.28 2.05 1.35
CA SER A 167 -0.04 1.15 2.48
C SER A 167 -0.26 1.92 3.79
N LEU A 168 -1.03 3.02 3.72
CA LEU A 168 -1.36 3.86 4.88
C LEU A 168 -1.95 3.08 6.06
N GLU A 169 -2.82 2.10 5.81
CA GLU A 169 -3.45 1.33 6.88
C GLU A 169 -2.41 0.53 7.70
N GLU A 170 -1.44 -0.09 7.02
CA GLU A 170 -0.36 -0.83 7.66
C GLU A 170 0.60 0.10 8.40
N ALA A 171 0.94 1.24 7.79
CA ALA A 171 1.80 2.25 8.39
C ALA A 171 1.20 2.85 9.66
N LEU A 172 -0.11 3.13 9.65
CA LEU A 172 -0.84 3.60 10.83
C LEU A 172 -0.91 2.54 11.93
N ARG A 173 -1.04 1.25 11.59
CA ARG A 173 -0.95 0.15 12.57
C ARG A 173 0.43 0.06 13.19
N LEU A 174 1.48 0.17 12.39
CA LEU A 174 2.87 0.15 12.86
C LEU A 174 3.15 1.34 13.79
N ALA A 175 2.68 2.53 13.40
CA ALA A 175 2.77 3.72 14.22
C ALA A 175 2.02 3.55 15.55
N ALA A 176 0.78 3.06 15.51
CA ALA A 176 -0.04 2.81 16.70
C ALA A 176 0.62 1.82 17.67
N ALA A 177 1.21 0.73 17.15
CA ALA A 177 1.94 -0.25 17.95
C ALA A 177 3.18 0.35 18.63
N ALA A 178 3.87 1.29 17.96
CA ALA A 178 5.04 1.97 18.54
C ALA A 178 4.69 2.89 19.74
N VAL A 179 3.45 3.37 19.82
CA VAL A 179 3.00 4.33 20.84
C VAL A 179 2.00 3.79 21.86
N GLU A 180 1.57 2.53 21.73
CA GLU A 180 0.51 1.92 22.57
C GLU A 180 0.73 2.06 24.09
N LYS A 181 1.99 1.99 24.54
CA LYS A 181 2.37 2.07 25.96
C LYS A 181 2.89 3.44 26.40
N ARG A 182 2.75 4.47 25.55
CA ARG A 182 3.31 5.80 25.79
C ARG A 182 2.21 6.86 25.85
N ASP A 183 1.92 7.30 27.07
CA ASP A 183 0.95 8.37 27.29
C ASP A 183 1.42 9.69 26.68
N GLY A 184 0.53 10.38 25.95
CA GLY A 184 0.81 11.67 25.33
C GLY A 184 1.60 11.61 24.02
N ALA A 185 1.72 10.43 23.41
CA ALA A 185 2.30 10.29 22.08
C ALA A 185 1.36 10.83 20.98
N ALA A 186 1.93 11.46 19.95
CA ALA A 186 1.21 11.99 18.79
C ALA A 186 1.62 11.22 17.54
N VAL A 187 0.63 10.84 16.73
CA VAL A 187 0.86 10.26 15.40
C VAL A 187 0.49 11.32 14.38
N ILE A 188 1.43 11.72 13.54
CA ILE A 188 1.24 12.74 12.51
C ILE A 188 1.33 12.07 11.16
N LEU A 189 0.22 12.06 10.42
CA LEU A 189 0.13 11.53 9.07
C LEU A 189 0.34 12.65 8.06
N LEU A 190 1.33 12.51 7.20
CA LEU A 190 1.68 13.42 6.10
C LEU A 190 1.37 12.68 4.79
N SER A 191 0.22 12.98 4.21
CA SER A 191 -0.33 12.28 3.05
C SER A 191 -1.34 13.17 2.33
N ASP A 192 -1.54 12.94 1.03
CA ASP A 192 -2.62 13.54 0.26
C ASP A 192 -3.98 12.84 0.50
N GLY A 193 -3.98 11.72 1.22
CA GLY A 193 -5.19 10.98 1.60
C GLY A 193 -5.77 10.09 0.49
N ALA A 194 -5.09 9.95 -0.65
CA ALA A 194 -5.50 9.03 -1.70
C ALA A 194 -5.55 7.58 -1.14
N GLY A 195 -6.67 6.89 -1.35
CA GLY A 195 -6.83 5.50 -0.89
C GLY A 195 -6.80 5.27 0.64
N ALA A 196 -6.74 6.34 1.43
CA ALA A 196 -6.49 6.24 2.86
C ALA A 196 -7.65 5.59 3.63
N LYS A 197 -7.32 4.49 4.34
CA LYS A 197 -8.21 3.84 5.30
C LYS A 197 -7.57 3.90 6.68
N VAL A 198 -8.20 4.62 7.60
CA VAL A 198 -7.70 4.72 8.97
C VAL A 198 -8.20 3.52 9.78
N PRO A 199 -7.30 2.67 10.30
CA PRO A 199 -7.72 1.53 11.10
C PRO A 199 -8.32 2.00 12.44
N SER A 200 -9.37 1.32 12.90
CA SER A 200 -9.95 1.58 14.22
C SER A 200 -8.96 1.20 15.32
N HIS A 201 -8.39 2.20 15.98
CA HIS A 201 -7.43 2.00 17.07
C HIS A 201 -7.54 3.14 18.10
N PRO A 202 -7.64 2.86 19.42
CA PRO A 202 -7.88 3.89 20.43
C PRO A 202 -6.84 5.02 20.46
N VAL A 203 -5.58 4.70 20.16
CA VAL A 203 -4.50 5.69 20.09
C VAL A 203 -4.65 6.61 18.87
N LEU A 204 -5.05 6.06 17.72
CA LEU A 204 -5.26 6.85 16.50
C LEU A 204 -6.50 7.73 16.63
N GLU A 205 -7.56 7.23 17.26
CA GLU A 205 -8.79 8.01 17.50
C GLU A 205 -8.56 9.24 18.39
N LYS A 206 -7.58 9.18 19.30
CA LYS A 206 -7.26 10.27 20.24
C LYS A 206 -6.10 11.16 19.80
N GLY A 207 -5.15 10.62 19.04
CA GLY A 207 -3.83 11.23 18.84
C GLY A 207 -3.34 11.28 17.39
N LEU A 208 -4.15 10.88 16.41
CA LEU A 208 -3.82 11.05 14.99
C LEU A 208 -4.07 12.50 14.56
N THR A 209 -3.07 13.13 13.96
CA THR A 209 -3.19 14.41 13.26
C THR A 209 -2.86 14.19 11.80
N TRP A 210 -3.80 14.48 10.91
CA TRP A 210 -3.54 14.46 9.48
C TRP A 210 -3.12 15.84 8.99
N VAL A 211 -1.97 15.91 8.36
CA VAL A 211 -1.49 17.05 7.60
C VAL A 211 -1.69 16.71 6.13
N LYS A 212 -2.73 17.33 5.55
CA LYS A 212 -3.04 17.19 4.13
C LYS A 212 -1.92 17.81 3.29
N THR A 213 -1.35 17.02 2.39
CA THR A 213 -0.28 17.46 1.48
C THR A 213 -0.81 17.58 0.06
N GLY A 214 -0.74 18.78 -0.50
CA GLY A 214 -1.15 19.07 -1.87
C GLY A 214 -2.60 19.53 -2.02
N GLU A 215 -2.83 20.32 -3.06
CA GLU A 215 -4.16 20.71 -3.53
C GLU A 215 -4.66 19.80 -4.66
N ALA A 216 -5.94 19.96 -5.03
CA ALA A 216 -6.53 19.22 -6.14
C ALA A 216 -5.83 19.60 -7.45
N ALA A 217 -5.34 18.60 -8.18
CA ALA A 217 -4.64 18.78 -9.44
C ALA A 217 -5.36 18.05 -10.58
N ASN A 218 -5.29 18.60 -11.78
CA ASN A 218 -5.84 17.98 -12.97
C ASN A 218 -4.93 16.83 -13.41
N ASN A 219 -5.47 15.63 -13.47
CA ASN A 219 -4.76 14.42 -13.86
C ASN A 219 -5.56 13.61 -14.89
N VAL A 220 -4.86 12.91 -15.77
CA VAL A 220 -5.36 11.92 -16.70
C VAL A 220 -4.39 10.75 -16.67
N GLY A 221 -4.82 9.61 -16.14
CA GLY A 221 -3.96 8.45 -15.97
C GLY A 221 -4.34 7.27 -16.85
N ILE A 222 -3.35 6.46 -17.22
CA ILE A 222 -3.57 5.11 -17.71
C ILE A 222 -3.86 4.20 -16.51
N THR A 223 -5.11 3.77 -16.39
CA THR A 223 -5.62 2.99 -15.25
C THR A 223 -5.85 1.51 -15.58
N ALA A 224 -5.82 1.15 -16.87
CA ALA A 224 -5.81 -0.24 -17.31
C ALA A 224 -4.94 -0.42 -18.55
N PHE A 225 -4.24 -1.55 -18.67
CA PHE A 225 -3.43 -1.82 -19.86
C PHE A 225 -3.42 -3.32 -20.19
N ARG A 226 -3.62 -3.65 -21.47
CA ARG A 226 -3.59 -5.02 -21.97
C ARG A 226 -3.19 -5.07 -23.44
N ALA A 227 -2.34 -6.03 -23.79
CA ALA A 227 -2.06 -6.39 -25.18
C ALA A 227 -2.41 -7.86 -25.41
N GLU A 228 -3.18 -8.13 -26.48
CA GLU A 228 -3.58 -9.48 -26.84
C GLU A 228 -3.50 -9.71 -28.34
N THR A 229 -3.24 -10.95 -28.74
CA THR A 229 -3.25 -11.34 -30.15
C THR A 229 -4.69 -11.47 -30.66
N VAL A 230 -4.96 -10.97 -31.85
CA VAL A 230 -6.27 -11.14 -32.50
C VAL A 230 -6.30 -12.50 -33.20
N ALA A 231 -7.16 -13.38 -32.70
CA ALA A 231 -7.43 -14.67 -33.32
C ALA A 231 -8.54 -14.56 -34.38
N GLU A 232 -8.37 -15.28 -35.48
CA GLU A 232 -9.40 -15.52 -36.50
C GLU A 232 -10.42 -16.57 -35.99
N PRO A 233 -11.60 -16.70 -36.63
CA PRO A 233 -12.62 -17.68 -36.22
C PRO A 233 -12.13 -19.13 -36.21
N ASP A 234 -11.07 -19.44 -36.95
CA ASP A 234 -10.41 -20.75 -37.00
C ASP A 234 -9.34 -20.94 -35.89
N GLY A 235 -9.15 -19.93 -35.03
CA GLY A 235 -8.18 -19.91 -33.93
C GLY A 235 -6.75 -19.53 -34.34
N ARG A 236 -6.49 -19.22 -35.62
CA ARG A 236 -5.17 -18.75 -36.06
C ARG A 236 -4.98 -17.30 -35.65
N VAL A 237 -3.77 -16.92 -35.26
CA VAL A 237 -3.44 -15.49 -35.12
C VAL A 237 -3.12 -14.96 -36.51
N ARG A 238 -3.84 -13.92 -36.92
CA ARG A 238 -3.60 -13.26 -38.20
C ARG A 238 -2.15 -12.76 -38.22
N SER A 239 -1.40 -13.16 -39.24
CA SER A 239 0.01 -12.82 -39.38
C SER A 239 0.35 -12.43 -40.82
N LYS A 240 1.40 -11.62 -40.98
CA LYS A 240 1.92 -11.18 -42.27
C LYS A 240 3.44 -11.23 -42.22
N SER A 241 4.07 -11.76 -43.26
CA SER A 241 5.52 -11.68 -43.42
C SER A 241 5.87 -10.37 -44.12
N GLU A 242 6.73 -9.56 -43.51
CA GLU A 242 7.18 -8.28 -44.04
C GLU A 242 8.65 -8.07 -43.67
N GLY A 243 9.50 -7.79 -44.67
CA GLY A 243 10.94 -7.55 -44.45
C GLY A 243 11.71 -8.72 -43.81
N GLY A 244 11.26 -9.97 -44.03
CA GLY A 244 11.88 -11.16 -43.43
C GLY A 244 11.49 -11.41 -41.97
N ARG A 245 10.53 -10.65 -41.41
CA ARG A 245 9.98 -10.85 -40.07
C ARG A 245 8.49 -11.15 -40.15
N THR A 246 8.00 -11.98 -39.22
CA THR A 246 6.57 -12.25 -39.07
C THR A 246 5.96 -11.22 -38.13
N LEU A 247 4.99 -10.47 -38.62
CA LEU A 247 4.15 -9.58 -37.83
C LEU A 247 2.84 -10.29 -37.50
N TYR A 248 2.34 -10.07 -36.28
CA TYR A 248 1.07 -10.63 -35.81
C TYR A 248 0.08 -9.50 -35.54
N ALA A 249 -1.21 -9.78 -35.73
CA ALA A 249 -2.26 -8.84 -35.39
C ALA A 249 -2.42 -8.79 -33.87
N TYR A 250 -2.22 -7.60 -33.30
CA TYR A 250 -2.48 -7.32 -31.89
C TYR A 250 -3.62 -6.32 -31.73
N SER A 251 -4.37 -6.49 -30.64
CA SER A 251 -5.23 -5.48 -30.05
C SER A 251 -4.56 -5.02 -28.75
N VAL A 252 -4.13 -3.77 -28.72
CA VAL A 252 -3.59 -3.12 -27.52
C VAL A 252 -4.63 -2.17 -26.99
N PHE A 253 -5.02 -2.35 -25.73
CA PHE A 253 -6.02 -1.55 -25.05
C PHE A 253 -5.38 -0.81 -23.87
N ALA A 254 -5.60 0.50 -23.80
CA ALA A 254 -5.33 1.31 -22.63
C ALA A 254 -6.64 1.94 -22.12
N GLY A 255 -6.99 1.67 -20.86
CA GLY A 255 -8.03 2.38 -20.13
C GLY A 255 -7.45 3.67 -19.59
N ILE A 256 -8.10 4.78 -19.92
CA ILE A 256 -7.66 6.13 -19.59
C ILE A 256 -8.79 6.80 -18.81
N SER A 257 -8.46 7.37 -17.66
CA SER A 257 -9.43 8.02 -16.78
C SER A 257 -9.12 9.51 -16.65
N ASN A 258 -10.12 10.37 -16.84
CA ASN A 258 -9.97 11.81 -16.67
C ASN A 258 -10.38 12.25 -15.26
N PHE A 259 -9.39 12.54 -14.40
CA PHE A 259 -9.60 13.05 -13.05
C PHE A 259 -9.56 14.59 -12.97
N SER A 260 -9.58 15.26 -14.12
CA SER A 260 -9.61 16.72 -14.20
C SER A 260 -11.04 17.26 -14.04
N ALA A 261 -11.17 18.53 -13.63
CA ALA A 261 -12.48 19.19 -13.49
C ALA A 261 -13.14 19.56 -14.83
N THR A 262 -12.43 19.39 -15.95
CA THR A 262 -12.88 19.79 -17.29
C THR A 262 -12.77 18.62 -18.26
N ARG A 263 -13.63 18.64 -19.29
CA ARG A 263 -13.51 17.75 -20.44
C ARG A 263 -12.14 17.91 -21.10
N LYS A 264 -11.47 16.80 -21.39
CA LYS A 264 -10.14 16.79 -22.04
C LYS A 264 -10.16 15.93 -23.29
N LYS A 265 -9.42 16.38 -24.31
CA LYS A 265 -9.08 15.58 -25.49
C LYS A 265 -7.67 15.05 -25.31
N ILE A 266 -7.53 13.74 -25.19
CA ILE A 266 -6.30 13.06 -24.79
C ILE A 266 -5.75 12.33 -26.02
N TYR A 267 -4.46 12.48 -26.27
CA TYR A 267 -3.75 11.74 -27.32
C TYR A 267 -2.90 10.64 -26.68
N ALA A 268 -3.17 9.41 -27.06
CA ALA A 268 -2.44 8.23 -26.62
C ALA A 268 -1.66 7.64 -27.81
N SER A 269 -0.37 7.46 -27.62
CA SER A 269 0.57 6.96 -28.62
C SER A 269 1.06 5.56 -28.24
N LEU A 270 0.82 4.59 -29.14
CA LEU A 270 1.39 3.25 -29.07
C LEU A 270 2.81 3.27 -29.63
N LYS A 271 3.77 2.81 -28.83
CA LYS A 271 5.18 2.68 -29.21
C LYS A 271 5.64 1.23 -29.07
N ILE A 272 6.41 0.76 -30.05
CA ILE A 272 7.05 -0.56 -30.05
C ILE A 272 8.55 -0.36 -30.12
N ASP A 273 9.28 -0.95 -29.18
CA ASP A 273 10.73 -0.79 -29.01
C ASP A 273 11.17 0.70 -29.04
N GLY A 274 10.35 1.57 -28.43
CA GLY A 274 10.56 3.02 -28.35
C GLY A 274 10.10 3.82 -29.58
N GLN A 275 9.69 3.17 -30.68
CA GLN A 275 9.21 3.85 -31.89
C GLN A 275 7.69 3.95 -31.92
N ALA A 276 7.14 5.15 -32.15
CA ALA A 276 5.71 5.35 -32.27
C ALA A 276 5.16 4.68 -33.55
N VAL A 277 4.18 3.79 -33.38
CA VAL A 277 3.56 3.01 -34.47
C VAL A 277 2.12 3.42 -34.76
N ALA A 278 1.40 3.94 -33.77
CA ALA A 278 0.03 4.40 -33.91
C ALA A 278 -0.31 5.44 -32.84
N ALA A 279 -1.27 6.31 -33.12
CA ALA A 279 -1.82 7.25 -32.16
C ALA A 279 -3.36 7.26 -32.23
N ARG A 280 -4.01 7.49 -31.10
CA ARG A 280 -5.46 7.62 -30.97
C ARG A 280 -5.78 8.82 -30.09
N SER A 281 -6.85 9.53 -30.44
CA SER A 281 -7.40 10.57 -29.57
C SER A 281 -8.73 10.12 -28.98
N ILE A 282 -8.95 10.42 -27.71
CA ILE A 282 -10.22 10.20 -27.02
C ILE A 282 -10.63 11.49 -26.31
N GLU A 283 -11.92 11.81 -26.31
CA GLU A 283 -12.47 12.94 -25.54
C GLU A 283 -13.20 12.37 -24.34
N LEU A 284 -12.81 12.78 -23.14
CA LEU A 284 -13.38 12.31 -21.88
C LEU A 284 -13.92 13.47 -21.06
N ASP A 285 -15.16 13.32 -20.59
CA ASP A 285 -15.77 14.22 -19.61
C ASP A 285 -15.11 14.05 -18.22
N PRO A 286 -15.31 15.01 -17.29
CA PRO A 286 -14.79 14.89 -15.92
C PRO A 286 -15.25 13.61 -15.22
N GLY A 287 -14.31 12.83 -14.69
CA GLY A 287 -14.56 11.55 -14.03
C GLY A 287 -14.89 10.39 -14.97
N GLU A 288 -14.86 10.60 -16.29
CA GLU A 288 -15.11 9.55 -17.27
C GLU A 288 -13.85 8.69 -17.49
N THR A 289 -14.06 7.38 -17.58
CA THR A 289 -13.05 6.41 -18.03
C THR A 289 -13.41 5.92 -19.42
N GLY A 290 -12.48 6.03 -20.36
CA GLY A 290 -12.64 5.51 -21.72
C GLY A 290 -11.47 4.68 -22.19
N GLY A 291 -11.61 4.06 -23.35
CA GLY A 291 -10.65 3.10 -23.89
C GLY A 291 -9.98 3.58 -25.18
N ALA A 292 -8.65 3.60 -25.20
CA ALA A 292 -7.85 3.73 -26.41
C ALA A 292 -7.45 2.33 -26.92
N SER A 293 -8.08 1.90 -28.02
CA SER A 293 -7.79 0.63 -28.68
C SER A 293 -6.96 0.82 -29.96
N PHE A 294 -5.84 0.11 -30.02
CA PHE A 294 -4.92 0.10 -31.15
C PHE A 294 -4.94 -1.29 -31.78
N SER A 295 -5.18 -1.34 -33.10
CA SER A 295 -5.08 -2.57 -33.87
C SER A 295 -3.97 -2.42 -34.89
N ALA A 296 -2.91 -3.20 -34.74
CA ALA A 296 -1.73 -3.11 -35.60
C ALA A 296 -1.11 -4.48 -35.86
N MET A 297 -0.35 -4.58 -36.95
CA MET A 297 0.51 -5.73 -37.25
C MET A 297 1.88 -5.46 -36.62
N LEU A 298 2.19 -6.13 -35.52
CA LEU A 298 3.38 -5.86 -34.70
C LEU A 298 4.28 -7.10 -34.60
N PRO A 299 5.59 -6.92 -34.38
CA PRO A 299 6.47 -8.04 -34.06
C PRO A 299 6.03 -8.68 -32.73
N GLY A 300 6.08 -10.01 -32.66
CA GLY A 300 5.93 -10.73 -31.39
C GLY A 300 7.18 -10.55 -30.52
N GLU A 301 7.03 -10.68 -29.20
CA GLU A 301 8.13 -10.48 -28.24
C GLU A 301 8.82 -9.13 -28.39
N ALA A 302 8.07 -8.04 -28.55
CA ALA A 302 8.63 -6.68 -28.55
C ALA A 302 8.17 -5.91 -27.32
N ALA A 303 8.95 -4.93 -26.88
CA ALA A 303 8.54 -4.02 -25.81
C ALA A 303 7.44 -3.10 -26.35
N CYS A 304 6.29 -3.11 -25.69
CA CYS A 304 5.14 -2.29 -26.05
C CYS A 304 4.87 -1.28 -24.95
N GLU A 305 4.75 -0.02 -25.35
CA GLU A 305 4.43 1.11 -24.48
C GLU A 305 3.20 1.83 -25.04
N VAL A 306 2.26 2.19 -24.18
CA VAL A 306 1.31 3.26 -24.47
C VAL A 306 1.69 4.46 -23.62
N ALA A 307 1.81 5.63 -24.25
CA ALA A 307 2.12 6.89 -23.59
C ALA A 307 1.05 7.93 -23.89
N LEU A 308 0.67 8.71 -22.88
CA LEU A 308 -0.09 9.94 -23.07
C LEU A 308 0.86 11.04 -23.52
N ASP A 309 0.48 11.79 -24.55
CA ASP A 309 1.37 12.78 -25.17
C ASP A 309 1.38 14.13 -24.43
N GLU A 310 0.36 14.41 -23.62
CA GLU A 310 0.25 15.63 -22.83
C GLU A 310 0.67 15.37 -21.38
N PRO A 311 1.76 15.98 -20.89
CA PRO A 311 2.18 15.82 -19.50
C PRO A 311 1.20 16.53 -18.57
N ASP A 312 0.95 15.94 -17.41
CA ASP A 312 0.12 16.53 -16.38
C ASP A 312 0.81 16.54 -15.01
N ALA A 313 0.03 16.49 -13.93
CA ALA A 313 0.55 16.58 -12.58
C ALA A 313 1.29 15.31 -12.15
N LEU A 314 0.98 14.13 -12.68
CA LEU A 314 1.59 12.84 -12.30
C LEU A 314 2.18 12.14 -13.52
N ALA A 315 3.51 11.99 -13.55
CA ALA A 315 4.17 11.32 -14.69
C ALA A 315 4.12 9.78 -14.61
N ALA A 316 3.79 9.21 -13.45
CA ALA A 316 3.88 7.78 -13.17
C ALA A 316 2.77 6.97 -13.87
N ASP A 317 1.64 7.60 -14.20
CA ASP A 317 0.49 7.00 -14.90
C ASP A 317 0.33 7.47 -16.34
N ASP A 318 1.22 8.34 -16.83
CA ASP A 318 1.27 8.75 -18.24
C ASP A 318 1.69 7.61 -19.18
N ARG A 319 2.28 6.53 -18.64
CA ARG A 319 2.87 5.45 -19.41
C ARG A 319 2.54 4.08 -18.84
N ALA A 320 2.32 3.13 -19.74
CA ALA A 320 2.18 1.72 -19.42
C ALA A 320 2.97 0.85 -20.38
N TRP A 321 3.68 -0.13 -19.83
CA TRP A 321 4.56 -1.05 -20.53
C TRP A 321 4.06 -2.49 -20.46
N THR A 322 4.33 -3.26 -21.50
CA THR A 322 4.12 -4.70 -21.53
C THR A 322 5.04 -5.33 -22.56
N ARG A 323 5.28 -6.64 -22.44
CA ARG A 323 5.88 -7.40 -23.54
C ARG A 323 4.77 -7.97 -24.40
N LEU A 324 4.82 -7.72 -25.72
CA LEU A 324 3.86 -8.35 -26.63
C LEU A 324 4.02 -9.88 -26.55
N PRO A 325 2.95 -10.62 -26.19
CA PRO A 325 3.05 -12.07 -26.11
C PRO A 325 3.31 -12.60 -27.51
N SER A 326 4.39 -13.35 -27.71
CA SER A 326 4.54 -14.11 -28.94
C SER A 326 3.37 -15.08 -29.02
N PRO A 327 2.65 -15.21 -30.14
CA PRO A 327 1.77 -16.35 -30.38
C PRO A 327 2.59 -17.64 -30.62
N GLY A 328 3.63 -17.84 -29.82
CA GLY A 328 4.91 -18.46 -30.13
C GLY A 328 4.81 -19.77 -30.90
N GLN A 329 5.82 -20.01 -31.74
CA GLN A 329 6.01 -21.32 -32.31
C GLN A 329 6.30 -22.31 -31.17
N VAL A 330 5.42 -23.29 -31.03
CA VAL A 330 5.58 -24.47 -30.20
C VAL A 330 6.55 -25.39 -30.93
N ALA A 331 7.74 -25.54 -30.35
CA ALA A 331 8.74 -26.46 -30.83
C ALA A 331 8.30 -27.90 -30.50
N ILE A 332 7.97 -28.69 -31.52
CA ILE A 332 7.51 -30.07 -31.36
C ILE A 332 8.59 -31.04 -31.80
N GLN A 333 8.85 -32.05 -30.98
CA GLN A 333 9.62 -33.22 -31.39
C GLN A 333 8.68 -34.43 -31.49
N LEU A 334 8.53 -34.97 -32.69
CA LEU A 334 7.82 -36.24 -32.93
C LEU A 334 8.83 -37.39 -32.89
N ALA A 335 8.71 -38.25 -31.89
CA ALA A 335 9.43 -39.52 -31.83
C ALA A 335 8.51 -40.64 -32.34
N GLY A 336 8.47 -40.83 -33.66
CA GLY A 336 7.66 -41.85 -34.33
C GLY A 336 7.40 -41.55 -35.81
N GLU A 337 6.76 -42.48 -36.52
CA GLU A 337 6.54 -42.40 -37.98
C GLU A 337 5.14 -41.92 -38.40
N ASN A 338 4.34 -41.36 -37.49
CA ASN A 338 2.95 -40.98 -37.82
C ASN A 338 2.86 -39.79 -38.78
N ARG A 339 2.75 -40.13 -40.06
CA ARG A 339 2.61 -39.17 -41.16
C ARG A 339 1.35 -38.33 -41.05
N PHE A 340 0.26 -38.86 -40.50
CA PHE A 340 -1.00 -38.12 -40.34
C PHE A 340 -0.88 -37.03 -39.28
N LEU A 341 -0.36 -37.38 -38.09
CA LEU A 341 -0.14 -36.40 -37.02
C LEU A 341 0.89 -35.36 -37.44
N ARG A 342 1.96 -35.80 -38.11
CA ARG A 342 2.97 -34.88 -38.66
C ARG A 342 2.38 -33.92 -39.69
N ALA A 343 1.70 -34.42 -40.72
CA ALA A 343 1.06 -33.58 -41.73
C ALA A 343 0.02 -32.63 -41.12
N PHE A 344 -0.74 -33.10 -40.13
CA PHE A 344 -1.68 -32.27 -39.39
C PHE A 344 -0.98 -31.12 -38.64
N LEU A 345 0.06 -31.43 -37.86
CA LEU A 345 0.81 -30.45 -37.08
C LEU A 345 1.61 -29.49 -37.97
N GLU A 346 2.14 -29.95 -39.12
CA GLU A 346 2.80 -29.12 -40.14
C GLU A 346 1.87 -28.04 -40.72
N THR A 347 0.56 -28.30 -40.77
CA THR A 347 -0.42 -27.29 -41.24
C THR A 347 -0.71 -26.20 -40.20
N ARG A 348 -0.24 -26.35 -38.96
CA ARG A 348 -0.51 -25.42 -37.86
C ARG A 348 0.51 -24.27 -37.88
N PRO A 349 0.06 -23.01 -37.91
CA PRO A 349 0.98 -21.86 -38.01
C PRO A 349 1.88 -21.66 -36.80
N ARG A 350 1.53 -22.27 -35.65
CA ARG A 350 2.27 -22.19 -34.39
C ARG A 350 3.17 -23.39 -34.14
N VAL A 351 3.44 -24.26 -35.12
CA VAL A 351 4.25 -25.47 -34.89
C VAL A 351 5.55 -25.38 -35.68
N VAL A 352 6.67 -25.68 -35.01
CA VAL A 352 7.96 -25.91 -35.66
C VAL A 352 8.52 -27.23 -35.16
N PHE A 353 9.05 -28.05 -36.07
CA PHE A 353 9.68 -29.31 -35.71
C PHE A 353 11.14 -29.10 -35.32
N VAL A 354 11.51 -29.59 -34.14
CA VAL A 354 12.88 -29.51 -33.62
C VAL A 354 13.38 -30.88 -33.18
N THR A 355 14.70 -31.04 -33.18
CA THR A 355 15.37 -32.27 -32.72
C THR A 355 15.89 -32.14 -31.29
N GLU A 356 16.15 -30.91 -30.84
CA GLU A 356 16.67 -30.59 -29.52
C GLU A 356 15.77 -29.55 -28.83
N LYS A 357 15.62 -29.66 -27.51
CA LYS A 357 14.85 -28.74 -26.65
C LYS A 357 13.42 -28.44 -27.16
N PRO A 358 12.56 -29.46 -27.35
CA PRO A 358 11.16 -29.21 -27.72
C PRO A 358 10.37 -28.57 -26.57
N ASP A 359 9.37 -27.77 -26.90
CA ASP A 359 8.32 -27.35 -25.97
C ASP A 359 7.33 -28.51 -25.71
N LEU A 360 7.09 -29.34 -26.73
CA LEU A 360 6.21 -30.51 -26.68
C LEU A 360 6.87 -31.72 -27.35
N TRP A 361 7.05 -32.79 -26.59
CA TRP A 361 7.53 -34.08 -27.09
C TRP A 361 6.37 -35.06 -27.24
N ILE A 362 6.18 -35.58 -28.45
CA ILE A 362 5.14 -36.56 -28.74
C ILE A 362 5.83 -37.86 -29.11
N CYS A 363 5.60 -38.90 -28.31
CA CYS A 363 6.22 -40.21 -28.45
C CYS A 363 5.20 -41.25 -28.92
N GLU A 364 5.47 -41.86 -30.06
CA GLU A 364 4.79 -43.04 -30.59
C GLU A 364 5.73 -44.24 -30.57
N GLY A 365 6.10 -44.69 -29.37
CA GLY A 365 7.13 -45.70 -29.18
C GLY A 365 7.37 -46.05 -27.71
N PRO A 366 8.40 -46.86 -27.41
CA PRO A 366 8.76 -47.14 -26.03
C PRO A 366 9.12 -45.83 -25.30
N ALA A 367 8.68 -45.70 -24.06
CA ALA A 367 8.97 -44.52 -23.27
C ALA A 367 10.48 -44.43 -22.98
N LEU A 368 11.05 -43.24 -23.14
CA LEU A 368 12.45 -42.99 -22.77
C LEU A 368 12.61 -43.08 -21.25
N ASP A 369 13.75 -43.61 -20.78
CA ASP A 369 14.09 -43.59 -19.35
C ASP A 369 14.25 -42.16 -18.83
N ALA A 370 14.79 -41.27 -19.67
CA ALA A 370 14.92 -39.85 -19.41
C ALA A 370 14.22 -39.07 -20.55
N PRO A 371 12.92 -38.75 -20.43
CA PRO A 371 12.24 -37.92 -21.41
C PRO A 371 12.79 -36.48 -21.39
N PRO A 372 12.70 -35.73 -22.51
CA PRO A 372 13.06 -34.31 -22.54
C PRO A 372 12.29 -33.50 -21.48
N ASP A 373 12.91 -32.45 -20.95
CA ASP A 373 12.25 -31.48 -20.07
C ASP A 373 11.31 -30.56 -20.87
N ALA A 374 10.21 -31.14 -21.32
CA ALA A 374 9.20 -30.56 -22.19
C ALA A 374 7.80 -31.00 -21.73
N HIS A 375 6.73 -30.42 -22.26
CA HIS A 375 5.42 -31.07 -22.21
C HIS A 375 5.49 -32.40 -22.98
N ALA A 376 4.74 -33.43 -22.58
CA ALA A 376 4.85 -34.74 -23.25
C ALA A 376 3.51 -35.46 -23.47
N VAL A 377 3.42 -36.13 -24.62
CA VAL A 377 2.34 -37.05 -24.97
C VAL A 377 2.94 -38.41 -25.32
N TRP A 378 2.47 -39.46 -24.67
CA TRP A 378 2.84 -40.85 -24.97
C TRP A 378 1.66 -41.60 -25.56
N PHE A 379 1.87 -42.20 -26.74
CA PHE A 379 0.95 -43.17 -27.31
C PHE A 379 1.39 -44.59 -26.94
N ARG A 380 0.51 -45.28 -26.22
CA ARG A 380 0.67 -46.65 -25.72
C ARG A 380 2.03 -46.85 -25.03
N PRO A 381 2.26 -46.17 -23.88
CA PRO A 381 3.52 -46.32 -23.14
C PRO A 381 3.69 -47.78 -22.68
N ASP A 382 4.91 -48.30 -22.78
CA ASP A 382 5.30 -49.66 -22.42
C ASP A 382 5.68 -49.83 -20.95
N LYS A 383 5.93 -48.71 -20.25
CA LYS A 383 6.22 -48.62 -18.82
C LYS A 383 5.54 -47.40 -18.21
N ALA A 384 5.64 -47.26 -16.88
CA ALA A 384 5.09 -46.11 -16.19
C ALA A 384 5.73 -44.79 -16.66
N VAL A 385 4.90 -43.78 -16.93
CA VAL A 385 5.33 -42.44 -17.36
C VAL A 385 4.64 -41.38 -16.50
N ALA A 386 5.43 -40.53 -15.82
CA ALA A 386 4.91 -39.52 -14.89
C ALA A 386 3.89 -40.07 -13.87
N GLY A 387 4.14 -41.27 -13.34
CA GLY A 387 3.23 -41.96 -12.41
C GLY A 387 2.00 -42.61 -13.05
N ILE A 388 1.77 -42.44 -14.36
CA ILE A 388 0.71 -43.13 -15.10
C ILE A 388 1.20 -44.54 -15.43
N VAL A 389 0.51 -45.57 -14.93
CA VAL A 389 0.91 -46.97 -15.11
C VAL A 389 0.07 -47.63 -16.20
N PRO A 390 0.66 -48.14 -17.30
CA PRO A 390 -0.04 -48.95 -18.28
C PRO A 390 -0.32 -50.36 -17.72
N GLY A 391 -1.55 -50.84 -17.92
CA GLY A 391 -2.00 -52.18 -17.54
C GLY A 391 -2.24 -53.08 -18.75
N GLU A 392 -3.09 -54.10 -18.58
CA GLU A 392 -3.40 -55.08 -19.62
C GLU A 392 -4.08 -54.42 -20.85
N GLU A 393 -3.73 -54.94 -22.03
CA GLU A 393 -4.36 -54.54 -23.28
C GLU A 393 -5.71 -55.25 -23.46
N THR A 394 -6.72 -54.49 -23.84
CA THR A 394 -8.05 -55.00 -24.18
C THR A 394 -8.34 -54.69 -25.65
N GLU A 395 -9.21 -55.48 -26.28
CA GLU A 395 -9.64 -55.26 -27.66
C GLU A 395 -11.09 -54.76 -27.74
N ARG A 396 -11.44 -54.10 -28.86
CA ARG A 396 -12.79 -53.63 -29.19
C ARG A 396 -13.40 -52.72 -28.11
N LEU A 397 -12.65 -51.72 -27.68
CA LEU A 397 -13.11 -50.75 -26.69
C LEU A 397 -14.02 -49.69 -27.30
N ARG A 398 -14.94 -49.20 -26.47
CA ARG A 398 -15.77 -48.03 -26.74
C ARG A 398 -15.48 -46.94 -25.71
N VAL A 399 -15.57 -45.69 -26.14
CA VAL A 399 -15.54 -44.54 -25.21
C VAL A 399 -16.87 -44.47 -24.46
N LEU A 400 -16.82 -44.36 -23.13
CA LEU A 400 -17.99 -44.22 -22.25
C LEU A 400 -18.25 -42.76 -21.87
N SER A 401 -17.19 -42.02 -21.53
CA SER A 401 -17.28 -40.61 -21.17
C SER A 401 -15.95 -39.89 -21.41
N TRP A 402 -16.02 -38.56 -21.46
CA TRP A 402 -14.86 -37.67 -21.58
C TRP A 402 -15.12 -36.40 -20.76
N ASP A 403 -14.05 -35.77 -20.27
CA ASP A 403 -14.15 -34.55 -19.46
C ASP A 403 -14.26 -33.29 -20.34
N GLU A 404 -15.49 -32.84 -20.61
CA GLU A 404 -15.75 -31.63 -21.39
C GLU A 404 -15.33 -30.34 -20.70
N THR A 405 -15.13 -30.36 -19.39
CA THR A 405 -14.67 -29.20 -18.61
C THR A 405 -13.17 -28.96 -18.76
N ASN A 406 -12.43 -30.00 -19.14
CA ASN A 406 -11.00 -29.91 -19.34
C ASN A 406 -10.65 -29.06 -20.59
N PRO A 407 -9.75 -28.05 -20.48
CA PRO A 407 -9.34 -27.22 -21.62
C PRO A 407 -8.82 -27.99 -22.83
N LEU A 408 -8.22 -29.18 -22.63
CA LEU A 408 -7.70 -30.04 -23.71
C LEU A 408 -8.81 -30.67 -24.56
N LEU A 409 -9.98 -30.93 -23.96
CA LEU A 409 -11.11 -31.59 -24.62
C LEU A 409 -12.25 -30.63 -24.98
N ARG A 410 -12.06 -29.32 -24.76
CA ARG A 410 -13.05 -28.30 -25.15
C ARG A 410 -13.35 -28.42 -26.64
N PHE A 411 -14.63 -28.64 -26.97
CA PHE A 411 -15.15 -28.90 -28.32
C PHE A 411 -14.71 -30.22 -28.98
N ALA A 412 -13.91 -31.06 -28.31
CA ALA A 412 -13.49 -32.37 -28.82
C ALA A 412 -14.45 -33.47 -28.34
N ARG A 413 -15.49 -33.75 -29.12
CA ARG A 413 -16.45 -34.83 -28.81
C ARG A 413 -15.90 -36.21 -29.17
N PHE A 414 -15.94 -37.15 -28.24
CA PHE A 414 -15.50 -38.54 -28.45
C PHE A 414 -16.65 -39.51 -28.78
N THR A 415 -17.81 -38.97 -29.14
CA THR A 415 -18.93 -39.76 -29.66
C THR A 415 -18.48 -40.60 -30.85
N ASP A 416 -18.86 -41.87 -30.87
CA ASP A 416 -18.56 -42.84 -31.93
C ASP A 416 -17.06 -43.09 -32.20
N VAL A 417 -16.17 -42.72 -31.29
CA VAL A 417 -14.77 -43.14 -31.34
C VAL A 417 -14.66 -44.61 -30.95
N HIS A 418 -14.09 -45.42 -31.84
CA HIS A 418 -13.85 -46.84 -31.67
C HIS A 418 -12.36 -47.12 -31.58
N VAL A 419 -11.98 -47.91 -30.57
CA VAL A 419 -10.58 -48.27 -30.35
C VAL A 419 -10.44 -49.77 -30.42
N GLY A 420 -9.70 -50.23 -31.42
CA GLY A 420 -9.45 -51.64 -31.69
C GLY A 420 -8.66 -52.30 -30.57
N ARG A 421 -7.63 -51.63 -30.06
CA ARG A 421 -6.79 -52.11 -28.96
C ARG A 421 -6.29 -50.95 -28.09
N ALA A 422 -6.31 -51.11 -26.78
CA ALA A 422 -5.77 -50.13 -25.83
C ALA A 422 -5.29 -50.78 -24.54
N ALA A 423 -4.18 -50.29 -23.99
CA ALA A 423 -3.78 -50.54 -22.62
C ALA A 423 -4.65 -49.72 -21.65
N ARG A 424 -5.14 -50.36 -20.59
CA ARG A 424 -5.82 -49.66 -19.48
C ARG A 424 -4.81 -48.77 -18.76
N LEU A 425 -5.10 -47.49 -18.57
CA LEU A 425 -4.23 -46.59 -17.81
C LEU A 425 -4.69 -46.47 -16.36
N THR A 426 -3.72 -46.53 -15.43
CA THR A 426 -3.94 -46.18 -14.02
C THR A 426 -3.35 -44.80 -13.76
N PRO A 427 -4.17 -43.78 -13.45
CA PRO A 427 -3.68 -42.43 -13.15
C PRO A 427 -2.96 -42.38 -11.79
N PRO A 428 -1.99 -41.47 -11.60
CA PRO A 428 -1.50 -41.10 -10.26
C PRO A 428 -2.60 -40.37 -9.45
N PRO A 429 -2.43 -40.17 -8.12
CA PRO A 429 -3.43 -39.49 -7.28
C PRO A 429 -3.85 -38.11 -7.79
N GLU A 430 -2.90 -37.35 -8.32
CA GLU A 430 -3.09 -36.03 -8.95
C GLU A 430 -3.48 -36.08 -10.45
N GLY A 431 -3.59 -37.29 -11.01
CA GLY A 431 -3.93 -37.51 -12.42
C GLY A 431 -5.41 -37.28 -12.73
N THR A 432 -5.68 -36.64 -13.86
CA THR A 432 -7.03 -36.43 -14.38
C THR A 432 -7.33 -37.42 -15.50
N ILE A 433 -8.47 -38.11 -15.41
CA ILE A 433 -8.96 -38.98 -16.48
C ILE A 433 -9.65 -38.11 -17.52
N LEU A 434 -9.04 -37.98 -18.69
CA LEU A 434 -9.60 -37.20 -19.80
C LEU A 434 -10.65 -37.98 -20.56
N VAL A 435 -10.38 -39.27 -20.84
CA VAL A 435 -11.29 -40.16 -21.57
C VAL A 435 -11.38 -41.51 -20.88
N GLN A 436 -12.61 -41.90 -20.55
CA GLN A 436 -12.96 -43.18 -19.95
C GLN A 436 -13.50 -44.14 -21.02
N GLY A 437 -12.90 -45.32 -21.11
CA GLY A 437 -13.35 -46.41 -21.98
C GLY A 437 -14.07 -47.54 -21.23
N SER A 438 -14.60 -48.48 -22.01
CA SER A 438 -15.31 -49.67 -21.50
C SER A 438 -14.46 -50.59 -20.63
N ALA A 439 -13.14 -50.57 -20.79
CA ALA A 439 -12.19 -51.37 -19.99
C ALA A 439 -11.37 -50.54 -18.98
N GLY A 440 -11.65 -49.24 -18.84
CA GLY A 440 -10.94 -48.33 -17.95
C GLY A 440 -10.50 -47.02 -18.60
N PRO A 441 -9.71 -46.19 -17.90
CA PRO A 441 -9.18 -44.94 -18.42
C PRO A 441 -8.30 -45.18 -19.66
N MET A 442 -8.54 -44.39 -20.71
CA MET A 442 -7.85 -44.52 -22.00
C MET A 442 -6.97 -43.31 -22.32
N ILE A 443 -7.33 -42.13 -21.83
CA ILE A 443 -6.50 -40.92 -21.91
C ILE A 443 -6.43 -40.32 -20.52
N VAL A 444 -5.22 -40.15 -20.01
CA VAL A 444 -4.93 -39.60 -18.69
C VAL A 444 -3.95 -38.45 -18.84
N SER A 445 -4.20 -37.35 -18.16
CA SER A 445 -3.25 -36.25 -18.03
C SER A 445 -2.82 -36.06 -16.58
N THR A 446 -1.58 -35.65 -16.36
CA THR A 446 -1.06 -35.22 -15.06
C THR A 446 -0.09 -34.04 -15.26
N THR A 447 0.28 -33.39 -14.16
CA THR A 447 1.30 -32.34 -14.17
C THR A 447 2.48 -32.82 -13.34
N GLU A 448 3.66 -32.89 -13.95
CA GLU A 448 4.89 -33.31 -13.30
C GLU A 448 5.94 -32.21 -13.47
N ARG A 449 6.46 -31.67 -12.35
CA ARG A 449 7.43 -30.56 -12.35
C ARG A 449 6.99 -29.36 -13.20
N GLY A 450 5.71 -29.01 -13.16
CA GLY A 450 5.13 -27.91 -13.95
C GLY A 450 4.93 -28.21 -15.44
N ARG A 451 5.26 -29.41 -15.92
CA ARG A 451 5.04 -29.84 -17.30
C ARG A 451 3.78 -30.70 -17.41
N LEU A 452 2.96 -30.43 -18.43
CA LEU A 452 1.81 -31.25 -18.81
C LEU A 452 2.30 -32.60 -19.37
N ARG A 453 1.79 -33.69 -18.80
CA ARG A 453 2.11 -35.08 -19.15
C ARG A 453 0.82 -35.80 -19.54
N ILE A 454 0.74 -36.38 -20.73
CA ILE A 454 -0.45 -37.08 -21.22
C ILE A 454 -0.09 -38.48 -21.69
N ALA A 455 -0.77 -39.49 -21.18
CA ALA A 455 -0.71 -40.84 -21.73
C ALA A 455 -2.02 -41.17 -22.45
N ILE A 456 -1.89 -41.70 -23.66
CA ILE A 456 -2.97 -42.24 -24.48
C ILE A 456 -2.72 -43.74 -24.57
N GLY A 457 -3.66 -44.56 -24.10
CA GLY A 457 -3.47 -46.01 -23.95
C GLY A 457 -3.42 -46.80 -25.25
N PHE A 458 -3.64 -46.18 -26.40
CA PHE A 458 -3.69 -46.84 -27.71
C PHE A 458 -2.83 -46.11 -28.74
N ARG A 459 -2.43 -46.82 -29.79
CA ARG A 459 -1.75 -46.20 -30.94
C ARG A 459 -2.78 -45.56 -31.87
N PRO A 460 -2.46 -44.44 -32.54
CA PRO A 460 -3.36 -43.81 -33.50
C PRO A 460 -3.92 -44.79 -34.55
N GLY A 461 -3.07 -45.68 -35.10
CA GLY A 461 -3.46 -46.68 -36.10
C GLY A 461 -4.33 -47.84 -35.58
N GLU A 462 -4.51 -47.97 -34.26
CA GLU A 462 -5.39 -48.97 -33.63
C GLU A 462 -6.77 -48.39 -33.30
N SER A 463 -7.08 -47.18 -33.79
CA SER A 463 -8.34 -46.48 -33.53
C SER A 463 -8.83 -45.75 -34.78
N ASP A 464 -10.14 -45.47 -34.83
CA ASP A 464 -10.69 -44.56 -35.85
C ASP A 464 -10.57 -43.07 -35.43
N TRP A 465 -10.03 -42.78 -34.25
CA TRP A 465 -9.96 -41.43 -33.68
C TRP A 465 -9.26 -40.41 -34.59
N PRO A 466 -8.15 -40.73 -35.30
CA PRO A 466 -7.53 -39.80 -36.26
C PRO A 466 -8.46 -39.35 -37.40
N LEU A 467 -9.52 -40.11 -37.67
CA LEU A 467 -10.53 -39.79 -38.70
C LEU A 467 -11.72 -38.97 -38.13
N ARG A 468 -11.73 -38.68 -36.83
CA ARG A 468 -12.80 -37.94 -36.14
C ARG A 468 -12.39 -36.47 -35.92
N PRO A 469 -13.36 -35.52 -35.89
CA PRO A 469 -13.07 -34.11 -35.62
C PRO A 469 -12.41 -33.83 -34.26
N SER A 470 -12.60 -34.71 -33.27
CA SER A 470 -12.00 -34.53 -31.94
C SER A 470 -10.49 -34.67 -31.91
N PHE A 471 -9.89 -35.46 -32.81
CA PHE A 471 -8.44 -35.61 -32.90
C PHE A 471 -7.72 -34.30 -33.23
N PRO A 472 -8.03 -33.60 -34.35
CA PRO A 472 -7.40 -32.32 -34.65
C PRO A 472 -7.72 -31.22 -33.63
N ILE A 473 -8.91 -31.25 -33.00
CA ILE A 473 -9.29 -30.30 -31.95
C ILE A 473 -8.44 -30.52 -30.70
N PHE A 474 -8.26 -31.77 -30.26
CA PHE A 474 -7.41 -32.12 -29.11
C PHE A 474 -5.98 -31.60 -29.29
N PHE A 475 -5.35 -31.88 -30.43
CA PHE A 475 -3.99 -31.40 -30.68
C PHE A 475 -3.91 -29.87 -30.83
N SER A 476 -4.96 -29.21 -31.34
CA SER A 476 -5.02 -27.75 -31.39
C SER A 476 -5.10 -27.14 -29.98
N ASN A 477 -5.93 -27.72 -29.11
CA ASN A 477 -6.04 -27.32 -27.71
C ASN A 477 -4.73 -27.58 -26.95
N LEU A 478 -4.06 -28.70 -27.23
CA LEU A 478 -2.77 -29.05 -26.64
C LEU A 478 -1.68 -28.06 -27.04
N VAL A 479 -1.54 -27.76 -28.34
CA VAL A 479 -0.57 -26.76 -28.83
C VAL A 479 -0.86 -25.39 -28.21
N ARG A 480 -2.13 -24.99 -28.10
CA ARG A 480 -2.51 -23.75 -27.41
C ARG A 480 -2.10 -23.78 -25.94
N ALA A 481 -2.41 -24.86 -25.22
CA ALA A 481 -2.07 -25.00 -23.80
C ALA A 481 -0.56 -24.92 -23.55
N VAL A 482 0.26 -25.50 -24.43
CA VAL A 482 1.73 -25.41 -24.36
C VAL A 482 2.21 -23.99 -24.64
N ALA A 483 1.66 -23.32 -25.66
CA ALA A 483 2.00 -21.93 -25.96
C ALA A 483 1.62 -20.99 -24.80
N ASP A 484 0.44 -21.18 -24.21
CA ASP A 484 -0.05 -20.38 -23.08
C ASP A 484 0.81 -20.62 -21.82
N ALA A 485 1.21 -21.87 -21.57
CA ALA A 485 2.13 -22.22 -20.47
C ALA A 485 3.48 -21.51 -20.63
N ARG A 486 4.05 -21.50 -21.85
CA ARG A 486 5.31 -20.81 -22.15
C ARG A 486 5.20 -19.29 -21.98
N ALA A 487 4.07 -18.71 -22.38
CA ALA A 487 3.79 -17.28 -22.19
C ALA A 487 3.59 -16.92 -20.71
N ALA A 488 3.09 -17.84 -19.89
CA ALA A 488 2.91 -17.64 -18.46
C ALA A 488 4.20 -17.77 -17.63
N GLU A 489 5.28 -18.31 -18.21
CA GLU A 489 6.57 -18.48 -17.51
C GLU A 489 7.12 -17.14 -16.97
N VAL A 490 7.00 -16.10 -17.79
CA VAL A 490 7.31 -14.71 -17.43
C VAL A 490 6.09 -13.86 -17.78
N PRO A 491 5.38 -13.30 -16.79
CA PRO A 491 4.20 -12.48 -17.08
C PRO A 491 4.59 -11.26 -17.93
N PRO A 492 3.79 -10.88 -18.93
CA PRO A 492 4.13 -9.77 -19.83
C PRO A 492 4.11 -8.40 -19.13
N GLN A 493 3.42 -8.31 -17.99
CA GLN A 493 3.40 -7.15 -17.12
C GLN A 493 3.12 -7.55 -15.67
N VAL A 494 3.55 -6.71 -14.73
CA VAL A 494 3.33 -6.82 -13.28
C VAL A 494 2.95 -5.44 -12.72
N THR A 495 2.39 -5.43 -11.50
CA THR A 495 2.06 -4.17 -10.80
C THR A 495 3.27 -3.72 -9.98
N ALA A 496 3.60 -2.42 -10.03
CA ALA A 496 4.65 -1.82 -9.22
C ALA A 496 4.40 -2.05 -7.72
N GLY A 497 5.48 -2.27 -6.97
CA GLY A 497 5.47 -2.61 -5.55
C GLY A 497 5.03 -4.04 -5.22
N ARG A 498 4.18 -4.68 -6.04
CA ARG A 498 3.66 -6.02 -5.76
C ARG A 498 4.66 -7.11 -6.14
N ALA A 499 4.71 -8.15 -5.30
CA ALA A 499 5.52 -9.33 -5.58
C ALA A 499 5.04 -10.03 -6.87
N ALA A 500 5.98 -10.39 -7.73
CA ALA A 500 5.73 -11.11 -8.97
C ALA A 500 6.26 -12.54 -8.88
N ARG A 501 5.50 -13.48 -9.45
CA ARG A 501 5.90 -14.88 -9.57
C ARG A 501 6.28 -15.18 -11.02
N PHE A 502 7.45 -15.76 -11.21
CA PHE A 502 7.93 -16.31 -12.48
C PHE A 502 8.03 -17.82 -12.34
N VAL A 503 7.51 -18.56 -13.31
CA VAL A 503 7.47 -20.03 -13.24
C VAL A 503 8.19 -20.57 -14.45
N VAL A 504 9.48 -20.86 -14.31
CA VAL A 504 10.30 -21.35 -15.41
C VAL A 504 10.83 -22.73 -15.05
N PRO A 505 10.15 -23.82 -15.45
CA PRO A 505 10.51 -25.15 -15.01
C PRO A 505 11.93 -25.55 -15.45
N GLY A 506 12.62 -26.30 -14.59
CA GLY A 506 13.98 -26.79 -14.85
C GLY A 506 15.10 -25.82 -14.50
N LEU A 507 14.78 -24.57 -14.10
CA LEU A 507 15.76 -23.59 -13.65
C LEU A 507 15.86 -23.53 -12.12
N THR A 508 17.08 -23.34 -11.63
CA THR A 508 17.37 -23.16 -10.19
C THR A 508 17.70 -21.72 -9.82
N GLU A 509 18.21 -20.95 -10.78
CA GLU A 509 18.65 -19.56 -10.59
C GLU A 509 18.20 -18.67 -11.74
N ALA A 510 17.85 -17.43 -11.41
CA ALA A 510 17.54 -16.37 -12.35
C ALA A 510 17.96 -15.01 -11.77
N THR A 511 18.13 -14.01 -12.62
CA THR A 511 18.34 -12.62 -12.22
C THR A 511 17.21 -11.77 -12.75
N VAL A 512 16.58 -10.97 -11.89
CA VAL A 512 15.58 -9.99 -12.30
C VAL A 512 16.16 -8.59 -12.13
N THR A 513 16.06 -7.78 -13.17
CA THR A 513 16.35 -6.34 -13.12
C THR A 513 15.01 -5.59 -13.08
N GLY A 514 14.78 -4.81 -12.03
CA GLY A 514 13.60 -3.94 -11.91
C GLY A 514 13.65 -2.76 -12.87
N ALA A 515 12.56 -1.97 -12.90
CA ALA A 515 12.52 -0.74 -13.70
C ALA A 515 13.48 0.33 -13.17
N ASP A 516 13.78 0.27 -11.87
CA ASP A 516 14.82 1.02 -11.17
C ASP A 516 16.26 0.64 -11.56
N GLY A 517 16.44 -0.43 -12.35
CA GLY A 517 17.74 -0.98 -12.70
C GLY A 517 18.41 -1.83 -11.60
N VAL A 518 17.73 -2.04 -10.46
CA VAL A 518 18.23 -2.87 -9.37
C VAL A 518 18.17 -4.34 -9.80
N LYS A 519 19.30 -5.02 -9.67
CA LYS A 519 19.44 -6.44 -9.99
C LYS A 519 19.25 -7.29 -8.74
N THR A 520 18.34 -8.25 -8.80
CA THR A 520 18.04 -9.19 -7.73
C THR A 520 18.26 -10.61 -8.24
N GLN A 521 19.14 -11.36 -7.57
CA GLN A 521 19.33 -12.78 -7.84
C GLN A 521 18.24 -13.58 -7.12
N LEU A 522 17.58 -14.48 -7.85
CA LEU A 522 16.48 -15.30 -7.36
C LEU A 522 16.88 -16.78 -7.42
N SER A 523 16.53 -17.51 -6.36
CA SER A 523 16.61 -18.97 -6.33
C SER A 523 15.20 -19.55 -6.50
N ALA A 524 15.08 -20.60 -7.30
CA ALA A 524 13.83 -21.28 -7.52
C ALA A 524 13.39 -22.07 -6.28
N SER A 525 12.08 -22.17 -6.06
CA SER A 525 11.50 -23.19 -5.17
C SER A 525 11.75 -24.59 -5.74
N ALA A 526 11.47 -25.63 -4.94
CA ALA A 526 11.51 -27.03 -5.41
C ALA A 526 10.56 -27.30 -6.61
N ALA A 527 9.58 -26.43 -6.84
CA ALA A 527 8.64 -26.49 -7.95
C ALA A 527 9.04 -25.62 -9.17
N GLY A 528 10.17 -24.91 -9.12
CA GLY A 528 10.62 -24.02 -10.21
C GLY A 528 10.04 -22.61 -10.16
N ASP A 529 9.54 -22.18 -9.00
CA ASP A 529 8.96 -20.84 -8.82
C ASP A 529 10.02 -19.84 -8.34
N PHE A 530 10.09 -18.70 -9.01
CA PHE A 530 10.85 -17.53 -8.56
C PHE A 530 9.87 -16.47 -8.06
N VAL A 531 10.13 -15.95 -6.85
CA VAL A 531 9.36 -14.84 -6.28
C VAL A 531 10.26 -13.61 -6.24
N TRP A 532 9.88 -12.58 -6.97
CA TRP A 532 10.52 -11.28 -6.93
C TRP A 532 9.67 -10.34 -6.08
N ALA A 533 10.30 -9.56 -5.20
CA ALA A 533 9.59 -8.64 -4.31
C ALA A 533 8.84 -7.53 -5.06
N GLY A 534 9.25 -7.22 -6.30
CA GLY A 534 8.72 -6.12 -7.10
C GLY A 534 9.77 -5.03 -7.32
N SER A 535 9.38 -3.98 -8.04
CA SER A 535 10.11 -2.71 -8.12
C SER A 535 9.15 -1.60 -7.77
N ASP A 536 9.66 -0.60 -7.07
CA ASP A 536 8.90 0.56 -6.64
C ASP A 536 8.73 1.59 -7.77
N HIS A 537 9.33 1.35 -8.94
CA HIS A 537 9.26 2.24 -10.10
C HIS A 537 8.54 1.59 -11.29
N ALA A 538 7.79 2.38 -12.04
CA ALA A 538 7.16 1.93 -13.27
C ALA A 538 8.15 1.98 -14.46
N GLY A 539 8.07 1.01 -15.36
CA GLY A 539 8.97 0.91 -16.50
C GLY A 539 9.11 -0.50 -17.06
N LEU A 540 10.23 -0.78 -17.73
CA LEU A 540 10.56 -2.12 -18.24
C LEU A 540 11.48 -2.85 -17.26
N GLY A 541 11.03 -4.00 -16.77
CA GLY A 541 11.84 -4.98 -16.08
C GLY A 541 12.40 -6.03 -17.02
N ARG A 542 13.41 -6.77 -16.56
CA ARG A 542 14.07 -7.82 -17.34
C ARG A 542 14.36 -9.06 -16.50
N PHE A 543 13.84 -10.21 -16.91
CA PHE A 543 14.10 -11.52 -16.33
C PHE A 543 15.17 -12.25 -17.14
N GLU A 544 16.29 -12.60 -16.54
CA GLU A 544 17.42 -13.27 -17.18
C GLU A 544 17.69 -14.63 -16.53
N SER A 545 17.84 -15.66 -17.37
CA SER A 545 18.15 -17.01 -16.92
C SER A 545 18.94 -17.79 -17.96
N ALA A 546 19.33 -19.03 -17.63
CA ALA A 546 19.94 -19.94 -18.60
C ALA A 546 19.02 -20.26 -19.81
N ALA A 547 17.70 -20.07 -19.68
CA ALA A 547 16.74 -20.24 -20.78
C ALA A 547 16.65 -18.99 -21.69
N GLY A 548 17.27 -17.88 -21.31
CA GLY A 548 17.26 -16.62 -22.05
C GLY A 548 16.84 -15.42 -21.20
N ALA A 549 16.83 -14.25 -21.84
CA ALA A 549 16.35 -12.99 -21.26
C ALA A 549 14.97 -12.63 -21.83
N ARG A 550 14.06 -12.19 -20.96
CA ARG A 550 12.71 -11.73 -21.33
C ARG A 550 12.40 -10.43 -20.59
N ASP A 551 11.97 -9.42 -21.33
CA ASP A 551 11.51 -8.16 -20.73
C ASP A 551 10.04 -8.27 -20.34
N PHE A 552 9.61 -7.48 -19.35
CA PHE A 552 8.22 -7.37 -18.90
C PHE A 552 7.93 -5.93 -18.43
N GLY A 553 6.66 -5.52 -18.44
CA GLY A 553 6.28 -4.20 -17.93
C GLY A 553 6.05 -4.18 -16.42
N VAL A 554 6.44 -3.11 -15.75
CA VAL A 554 6.09 -2.79 -14.35
C VAL A 554 5.24 -1.53 -14.40
N ASN A 555 4.00 -1.59 -13.93
CA ASN A 555 3.05 -0.47 -14.07
C ASN A 555 2.30 -0.16 -12.78
N LEU A 556 1.89 1.10 -12.61
CA LEU A 556 1.02 1.55 -11.54
C LEU A 556 -0.43 1.08 -11.75
N LEU A 557 -1.08 1.51 -12.85
CA LEU A 557 -2.46 1.15 -13.24
C LEU A 557 -3.49 1.27 -12.09
N SER A 558 -3.44 2.36 -11.32
CA SER A 558 -4.32 2.56 -10.16
C SER A 558 -5.13 3.85 -10.27
N GLU A 559 -6.46 3.71 -10.38
CA GLU A 559 -7.38 4.87 -10.36
C GLU A 559 -7.28 5.67 -9.06
N THR A 560 -6.90 5.02 -7.96
CA THR A 560 -6.84 5.65 -6.64
C THR A 560 -5.67 6.64 -6.55
N GLU A 561 -4.48 6.22 -7.00
CA GLU A 561 -3.29 7.07 -7.04
C GLU A 561 -3.36 8.13 -8.16
N SER A 562 -3.98 7.79 -9.29
CA SER A 562 -4.22 8.74 -10.39
C SER A 562 -5.26 9.82 -10.04
N ASN A 563 -6.11 9.61 -9.04
CA ASN A 563 -7.05 10.61 -8.58
C ASN A 563 -6.38 11.57 -7.59
N LEU A 564 -5.82 12.65 -8.14
CA LEU A 564 -5.12 13.68 -7.39
C LEU A 564 -6.04 14.67 -6.66
N THR A 565 -7.30 14.32 -6.38
CA THR A 565 -8.20 15.14 -5.56
C THR A 565 -8.20 14.64 -4.12
N PRO A 566 -7.51 15.32 -3.18
CA PRO A 566 -7.49 14.88 -1.79
C PRO A 566 -8.90 14.89 -1.18
N PRO A 567 -9.28 13.85 -0.41
CA PRO A 567 -10.58 13.83 0.26
C PRO A 567 -10.70 14.97 1.29
N GLU A 568 -11.92 15.39 1.62
CA GLU A 568 -12.14 16.38 2.70
C GLU A 568 -11.92 15.79 4.10
N THR A 569 -12.16 14.49 4.25
CA THR A 569 -12.01 13.76 5.51
C THR A 569 -11.40 12.40 5.24
N LEU A 570 -10.44 11.99 6.08
CA LEU A 570 -10.01 10.59 6.11
C LEU A 570 -11.17 9.72 6.59
N GLY A 571 -11.44 8.63 5.88
CA GLY A 571 -12.47 7.67 6.23
C GLY A 571 -12.15 7.02 7.58
N THR A 572 -12.66 7.59 8.66
CA THR A 572 -12.66 7.00 9.99
C THR A 572 -14.02 6.35 10.22
N GLY A 573 -14.02 5.14 10.77
CA GLY A 573 -15.27 4.44 11.10
C GLY A 573 -16.12 5.16 12.16
N LYS A 574 -15.67 6.27 12.78
CA LYS A 574 -16.45 7.01 13.81
C LYS A 574 -15.90 8.33 14.38
N SER A 575 -14.92 9.04 13.79
CA SER A 575 -14.53 10.37 14.37
C SER A 575 -13.86 11.33 13.39
N LYS A 576 -14.48 12.51 13.23
CA LYS A 576 -13.89 13.65 12.54
C LYS A 576 -12.65 14.12 13.30
N VAL A 577 -11.47 13.80 12.80
CA VAL A 577 -10.21 14.39 13.24
C VAL A 577 -10.09 15.76 12.55
N GLN A 578 -10.38 16.84 13.27
CA GLN A 578 -10.07 18.19 12.81
C GLN A 578 -8.62 18.54 13.18
N ALA A 579 -7.91 19.15 12.23
CA ALA A 579 -6.59 19.73 12.46
C ALA A 579 -6.66 20.71 13.65
N SER A 580 -5.94 20.41 14.73
CA SER A 580 -5.84 21.29 15.89
C SER A 580 -4.39 21.74 16.06
N PRO A 581 -4.06 23.02 15.83
CA PRO A 581 -2.68 23.49 15.90
C PRO A 581 -2.20 23.80 17.32
N ASN A 582 -2.86 23.32 18.37
CA ASN A 582 -2.46 23.66 19.75
C ASN A 582 -2.53 22.47 20.71
N ALA A 583 -1.51 21.60 20.64
CA ALA A 583 -1.27 20.57 21.64
C ALA A 583 -0.59 21.16 22.90
N GLY A 584 -1.39 21.29 23.96
CA GLY A 584 -0.97 21.13 25.35
C GLY A 584 -0.07 22.22 25.94
N ARG A 585 -0.69 23.30 26.44
CA ARG A 585 -0.10 24.16 27.48
C ARG A 585 -0.77 23.81 28.81
N GLU A 586 -0.09 23.03 29.64
CA GLU A 586 -0.57 22.71 30.99
C GLU A 586 0.04 23.70 31.99
N ASN A 587 -0.79 24.55 32.57
CA ASN A 587 -0.39 25.50 33.62
C ASN A 587 -0.48 24.79 34.98
N ARG A 588 0.63 24.74 35.74
CA ARG A 588 0.58 24.31 37.13
C ARG A 588 0.20 25.48 38.03
N ASP A 589 -0.91 25.33 38.75
CA ASP A 589 -1.44 26.36 39.64
C ASP A 589 -0.59 26.49 40.92
N LEU A 590 -0.22 27.72 41.28
CA LEU A 590 0.48 28.00 42.55
C LEU A 590 -0.47 28.16 43.75
N TRP A 591 -1.79 28.07 43.54
CA TRP A 591 -2.78 28.30 44.59
C TRP A 591 -2.62 27.40 45.83
N PRO A 592 -2.22 26.11 45.74
CA PRO A 592 -2.09 25.27 46.92
C PRO A 592 -1.01 25.78 47.87
N TRP A 593 0.11 26.27 47.32
CA TRP A 593 1.22 26.82 48.10
C TRP A 593 0.85 28.16 48.75
N LEU A 594 0.11 29.01 48.02
CA LEU A 594 -0.43 30.26 48.56
C LEU A 594 -1.47 30.01 49.65
N ALA A 595 -2.31 28.98 49.51
CA ALA A 595 -3.27 28.57 50.52
C ALA A 595 -2.58 28.00 51.77
N CYS A 596 -1.53 27.18 51.61
CA CYS A 596 -0.72 26.72 52.74
C CYS A 596 0.00 27.88 53.46
N ALA A 597 0.53 28.86 52.71
CA ALA A 597 1.13 30.06 53.29
C ALA A 597 0.09 30.91 54.05
N ALA A 598 -1.12 31.07 53.51
CA ALA A 598 -2.23 31.73 54.18
C ALA A 598 -2.62 31.00 55.49
N LEU A 599 -2.71 29.67 55.46
CA LEU A 599 -3.00 28.86 56.64
C LEU A 599 -1.93 29.03 57.73
N GLY A 600 -0.64 29.01 57.34
CA GLY A 600 0.47 29.27 58.26
C GLY A 600 0.38 30.67 58.88
N LEU A 601 0.04 31.69 58.08
CA LEU A 601 -0.12 33.06 58.56
C LEU A 601 -1.30 33.20 59.52
N PHE A 602 -2.41 32.50 59.27
CA PHE A 602 -3.57 32.47 60.16
C PHE A 602 -3.23 31.85 61.53
N ILE A 603 -2.43 30.78 61.56
CA ILE A 603 -1.95 30.17 62.80
C ILE A 603 -1.08 31.17 63.58
N VAL A 604 -0.20 31.91 62.89
CA VAL A 604 0.62 32.97 63.50
C VAL A 604 -0.25 34.11 64.05
N GLU A 605 -1.28 34.52 63.31
CA GLU A 605 -2.23 35.55 63.76
C GLU A 605 -2.94 35.12 65.05
N TRP A 606 -3.44 33.89 65.06
CA TRP A 606 -4.11 33.32 66.21
C TRP A 606 -3.18 33.25 67.44
N ALA A 607 -1.92 32.85 67.26
CA ALA A 607 -0.92 32.83 68.31
C ALA A 607 -0.57 34.24 68.84
N CYS A 608 -0.43 35.23 67.96
CA CYS A 608 -0.21 36.63 68.32
C CYS A 608 -1.39 37.23 69.09
N PHE A 609 -2.63 36.92 68.68
CA PHE A 609 -3.85 37.34 69.37
C PHE A 609 -3.91 36.77 70.80
N HIS A 610 -3.55 35.49 70.98
CA HIS A 610 -3.60 34.85 72.29
C HIS A 610 -2.50 35.30 73.25
N ARG A 611 -1.33 35.70 72.73
CA ARG A 611 -0.20 36.20 73.54
C ARG A 611 -0.33 37.65 74.01
N ARG A 612 -1.43 38.37 73.71
CA ARG A 612 -1.65 39.79 74.07
C ARG A 612 -0.50 40.73 73.67
N ILE A 613 0.19 40.47 72.56
CA ILE A 613 1.26 41.37 72.03
C ILE A 613 0.65 42.37 71.03
N ALA A 614 -0.41 43.09 71.41
CA ALA A 614 -1.03 44.10 70.57
C ALA A 614 -1.50 45.31 71.37
#